data_AF-A0A2T4JNK7-F1
#
_entry.id   AF-A0A2T4JNK7-F1
#
_cell.length_a   1.000
_cell.length_b   1.000
_cell.length_c   1.000
_cell.angle_alpha   90.00
_cell.angle_beta   90.00
_cell.angle_gamma   90.00
#
_symmetry.space_group_name_H-M   'P 1'
#
loop_
_entity.id
_entity.type
_entity.pdbx_description
1 polymer ?
#
loop_
_entity_poly.entity_id
_entity_poly.type
_entity_poly.pdbx_seq_one_letter_code
_entity_poly.pdbx_strand_id
1 'polypeptide(L)'
;IGNATSLPPLIAQQEFSPPETARVVPLIVAIGQAGYAFAPAAFGLLRAGGGAGAAGPTPLFVCAAAIQVAAIGCLLAGRGVNPSCPDRR
;
A
#
# COMPACT_ATOMS: atom_id res chain seq x y z
N ILE A 1 15.18 12.67 6.59
CA ILE A 1 15.09 11.35 5.93
C ILE A 1 13.72 10.77 6.26
N GLY A 2 12.73 11.12 5.45
CA GLY A 2 11.33 10.69 5.61
C GLY A 2 10.89 10.02 4.31
N ASN A 3 11.41 8.81 4.08
CA ASN A 3 10.99 7.98 2.95
C ASN A 3 9.87 7.05 3.44
N ALA A 4 8.97 6.64 2.55
CA ALA A 4 8.00 5.56 2.77
C ALA A 4 8.63 4.25 3.29
N THR A 5 9.95 4.08 3.22
CA THR A 5 10.68 2.97 3.86
C THR A 5 11.22 3.27 5.26
N SER A 6 11.31 4.53 5.69
CA SER A 6 11.88 4.89 6.99
C SER A 6 10.84 5.36 8.00
N LEU A 7 9.79 6.07 7.58
CA LEU A 7 8.74 6.53 8.48
C LEU A 7 7.75 5.43 8.91
N PRO A 8 7.22 4.59 8.00
CA PRO A 8 6.25 3.58 8.41
C PRO A 8 6.81 2.50 9.35
N PRO A 9 8.08 2.04 9.23
CA PRO A 9 8.65 1.15 10.24
C PRO A 9 8.79 1.78 11.62
N LEU A 10 9.07 3.08 11.71
CA LEU A 10 9.18 3.78 12.98
C LEU A 10 7.81 3.93 13.65
N ILE A 11 6.76 4.23 12.88
CA ILE A 11 5.38 4.27 13.39
C ILE A 11 4.94 2.88 13.83
N ALA A 12 5.19 1.85 13.02
CA ALA A 12 4.82 0.47 13.35
C ALA A 12 5.52 -0.04 14.62
N GLN A 13 6.78 0.34 14.84
CA GLN A 13 7.49 0.02 16.08
C GLN A 13 6.89 0.67 17.33
N GLN A 14 6.17 1.80 17.19
CA GLN A 14 5.50 2.47 18.30
C GLN A 14 4.07 1.97 18.54
N GLU A 15 3.37 1.51 17.49
CA GLU A 15 1.94 1.15 17.55
C GLU A 15 1.67 -0.35 17.73
N PHE A 16 2.59 -1.23 17.33
CA PHE A 16 2.39 -2.69 17.36
C PHE A 16 3.20 -3.37 18.46
N SER A 17 2.69 -4.50 18.95
CA SER A 17 3.43 -5.36 19.87
C SER A 17 4.69 -5.93 19.20
N PRO A 18 5.76 -6.25 19.95
CA PRO A 18 7.01 -6.78 19.37
C PRO A 18 6.85 -7.92 18.34
N PRO A 19 5.99 -8.95 18.55
CA PRO A 19 5.78 -10.00 17.54
C PRO A 19 5.06 -9.52 16.28
N GLU A 20 4.21 -8.48 16.37
CA GLU A 20 3.51 -7.91 15.22
C GLU A 20 4.42 -6.98 14.42
N THR A 21 5.22 -6.15 15.11
CA THR A 21 6.23 -5.29 14.49
C THR A 21 7.20 -6.07 13.61
N ALA A 22 7.62 -7.27 14.05
CA ALA A 22 8.49 -8.16 13.28
C ALA A 22 7.87 -8.63 11.96
N ARG A 23 6.53 -8.58 11.79
CA ARG A 23 5.82 -8.94 10.55
C ARG A 23 5.46 -7.71 9.72
N VAL A 24 5.05 -6.61 10.35
CA VAL A 24 4.59 -5.39 9.66
C VAL A 24 5.75 -4.67 8.97
N VAL A 25 6.91 -4.58 9.63
CA VAL A 25 8.09 -3.90 9.06
C VAL A 25 8.58 -4.53 7.74
N PRO A 26 8.85 -5.85 7.64
CA PRO A 26 9.28 -6.44 6.37
C PRO A 26 8.19 -6.38 5.30
N LEU A 27 6.92 -6.44 5.67
CA LEU A 27 5.81 -6.29 4.72
C LEU A 27 5.80 -4.88 4.08
N ILE A 28 5.93 -3.82 4.89
CA ILE A 28 6.06 -2.44 4.42
C ILE A 28 7.23 -2.31 3.45
N VAL A 29 8.39 -2.87 3.81
CA VAL A 29 9.59 -2.81 2.96
C VAL A 29 9.35 -3.56 1.65
N ALA A 30 8.78 -4.76 1.69
CA ALA A 30 8.50 -5.56 0.50
C ALA A 30 7.54 -4.84 -0.46
N ILE A 31 6.50 -4.18 0.07
CA ILE A 31 5.58 -3.35 -0.74
C ILE A 31 6.32 -2.18 -1.37
N GLY A 32 7.19 -1.49 -0.61
CA GLY A 32 8.02 -0.41 -1.14
C GLY A 32 8.96 -0.87 -2.27
N GLN A 33 9.60 -2.03 -2.10
CA GLN A 33 10.48 -2.60 -3.13
C GLN A 33 9.72 -3.08 -4.36
N ALA A 34 8.55 -3.70 -4.18
CA ALA A 34 7.67 -4.07 -5.29
C ALA A 34 7.24 -2.83 -6.07
N GLY A 35 6.84 -1.75 -5.37
CA GLY A 35 6.54 -0.47 -5.99
C GLY A 35 7.71 0.05 -6.83
N TYR A 36 8.92 0.06 -6.27
CA TYR A 36 10.11 0.54 -6.98
C TYR A 36 10.47 -0.32 -8.21
N ALA A 37 10.35 -1.64 -8.10
CA ALA A 37 10.69 -2.57 -9.18
C ALA A 37 9.68 -2.56 -10.33
N PHE A 38 8.38 -2.46 -10.02
CA PHE A 38 7.32 -2.65 -11.01
C PHE A 38 6.66 -1.36 -11.49
N ALA A 39 6.79 -0.23 -10.76
CA ALA A 39 6.21 1.04 -11.19
C ALA A 39 6.66 1.49 -12.59
N PRO A 40 7.96 1.40 -12.98
CA PRO A 40 8.39 1.80 -14.33
C PRO A 40 7.73 0.98 -15.44
N ALA A 41 7.58 -0.33 -15.23
CA ALA A 41 6.93 -1.23 -16.19
C ALA A 41 5.43 -0.96 -16.30
N ALA A 42 4.74 -0.83 -15.16
CA ALA A 42 3.31 -0.50 -15.13
C ALA A 42 3.03 0.87 -15.77
N PHE A 43 3.86 1.88 -15.48
CA PHE A 43 3.76 3.20 -16.10
C PHE A 43 4.01 3.14 -17.60
N GLY A 44 5.02 2.38 -18.04
CA GLY A 44 5.30 2.15 -19.46
C GLY A 44 4.12 1.53 -20.20
N LEU A 45 3.46 0.53 -19.62
CA LEU A 45 2.27 -0.11 -20.18
C LEU A 45 1.08 0.86 -20.26
N LEU A 46 0.80 1.60 -19.18
CA LEU A 46 -0.28 2.61 -19.14
C LEU A 46 -0.02 3.74 -20.15
N ARG A 47 1.25 4.09 -20.37
CA ARG A 47 1.66 5.09 -21.35
C ARG A 47 1.53 4.59 -22.79
N ALA A 48 1.89 3.33 -23.06
CA ALA A 48 1.84 2.72 -24.38
C ALA A 48 0.40 2.42 -24.85
N GLY A 49 -0.48 2.01 -23.93
CA GLY A 49 -1.88 1.68 -24.24
C GLY A 49 -2.78 2.88 -24.56
N GLY A 50 -2.34 4.12 -24.27
CA GLY A 50 -3.14 5.34 -24.46
C GLY A 50 -3.23 5.86 -25.90
N GLY A 51 -2.56 5.21 -26.86
CA GLY A 51 -2.41 5.70 -28.23
C GLY A 51 -1.61 7.00 -28.29
N ALA A 52 -0.78 7.16 -29.33
CA ALA A 52 -0.06 8.40 -29.56
C ALA A 52 -1.06 9.55 -29.88
N GLY A 53 -1.60 10.22 -28.85
CA GLY A 53 -2.23 11.54 -28.99
C GLY A 53 -3.62 11.76 -28.39
N ALA A 54 -4.40 10.74 -28.04
CA ALA A 54 -5.83 10.95 -27.72
C ALA A 54 -6.18 10.97 -26.20
N ALA A 55 -5.53 10.15 -25.37
CA ALA A 55 -5.98 9.91 -23.99
C ALA A 55 -5.23 10.68 -22.89
N GLY A 56 -4.09 11.32 -23.18
CA GLY A 56 -3.31 12.07 -22.19
C GLY A 56 -2.91 11.23 -20.95
N PRO A 57 -2.72 11.85 -19.76
CA PRO A 57 -2.41 11.14 -18.50
C PRO A 57 -3.64 10.47 -17.85
N THR A 58 -4.82 10.54 -18.46
CA THR A 58 -6.07 9.96 -17.96
C THR A 58 -5.98 8.50 -17.48
N PRO A 59 -5.37 7.54 -18.22
CA PRO A 59 -5.27 6.16 -17.75
C PRO A 59 -4.46 6.02 -16.45
N LEU A 60 -3.47 6.90 -16.23
CA LEU A 60 -2.70 6.93 -14.99
C LEU A 60 -3.57 7.36 -13.81
N PHE A 61 -4.38 8.41 -14.00
CA PHE A 61 -5.28 8.91 -12.95
C PHE A 61 -6.39 7.91 -12.62
N VAL A 62 -6.97 7.25 -13.61
CA VAL A 62 -7.97 6.20 -13.39
C VAL A 62 -7.36 5.04 -12.61
N CYS A 63 -6.15 4.60 -12.98
CA CYS A 63 -5.43 3.56 -12.25
C CYS A 63 -5.14 3.97 -10.81
N ALA A 64 -4.65 5.20 -10.59
CA ALA A 64 -4.37 5.72 -9.25
C ALA A 64 -5.65 5.85 -8.39
N ALA A 65 -6.77 6.27 -8.98
CA ALA A 65 -8.05 6.34 -8.30
C ALA A 65 -8.55 4.95 -7.90
N ALA A 66 -8.44 3.96 -8.79
CA ALA A 66 -8.82 2.58 -8.50
C ALA A 66 -8.00 1.98 -7.33
N ILE A 67 -6.68 2.23 -7.31
CA ILE A 67 -5.80 1.80 -6.21
C ILE A 67 -6.23 2.44 -4.89
N GLN A 68 -6.54 3.75 -4.89
CA GLN A 68 -7.01 4.46 -3.69
C GLN A 68 -8.33 3.89 -3.16
N VAL A 69 -9.31 3.63 -4.03
CA VAL A 69 -10.59 3.01 -3.64
C VAL A 69 -10.37 1.62 -3.05
N ALA A 70 -9.50 0.81 -3.64
CA ALA A 70 -9.16 -0.50 -3.11
C ALA A 70 -8.50 -0.41 -1.72
N ALA A 71 -7.57 0.53 -1.53
CA ALA A 71 -6.92 0.76 -0.23
C ALA A 71 -7.92 1.18 0.85
N ILE A 72 -8.87 2.07 0.52
CA ILE A 72 -9.97 2.46 1.41
C ILE A 72 -10.82 1.23 1.75
N GLY A 73 -11.17 0.41 0.77
CA GLY A 73 -11.93 -0.83 0.99
C GLY A 73 -11.23 -1.79 1.95
N CYS A 74 -9.93 -2.02 1.77
CA CYS A 74 -9.12 -2.85 2.68
C CYS A 74 -9.09 -2.27 4.10
N LEU A 75 -8.91 -0.95 4.25
CA LEU A 75 -8.91 -0.29 5.55
C LEU A 75 -10.27 -0.45 6.26
N LEU A 76 -11.37 -0.23 5.54
CA LEU A 76 -12.72 -0.38 6.10
C LEU A 76 -13.01 -1.84 6.49
N ALA A 77 -12.59 -2.82 5.69
CA ALA A 77 -12.75 -4.24 5.98
C ALA A 77 -11.96 -4.68 7.22
N GLY A 78 -10.72 -4.18 7.38
CA GLY A 78 -9.87 -4.49 8.54
C GLY A 78 -10.40 -3.92 9.87
N ARG A 79 -11.15 -2.81 9.85
CA ARG A 79 -11.69 -2.16 11.05
C ARG A 79 -12.80 -2.96 11.76
N GLY A 80 -13.44 -3.91 11.07
CA GLY A 80 -14.49 -4.76 11.65
C GLY A 80 -13.96 -6.01 12.36
N VAL A 81 -12.69 -6.36 12.15
CA VAL A 81 -12.04 -7.52 12.80
C VAL A 81 -11.44 -7.06 14.12
N ASN A 82 -12.29 -6.91 15.13
CA ASN A 82 -11.84 -6.79 16.52
C ASN A 82 -12.09 -8.15 17.18
N PRO A 83 -11.06 -8.95 17.50
CA PRO A 83 -11.26 -10.19 18.23
C PRO A 83 -11.67 -9.81 19.65
N SER A 84 -12.93 -10.03 19.98
CA SER A 84 -13.42 -10.06 21.35
C SER A 84 -12.48 -10.97 22.16
N CYS A 85 -11.73 -10.37 23.08
CA CYS A 85 -10.92 -11.11 24.05
C CYS A 85 -11.84 -12.05 24.85
N PRO A 86 -11.59 -13.37 24.91
CA PRO A 86 -12.23 -14.22 25.90
C PRO A 86 -11.66 -13.87 27.28
N ASP A 87 -12.59 -13.54 28.17
CA ASP A 87 -12.38 -13.31 29.60
C ASP A 87 -11.48 -14.39 30.24
N ARG A 88 -10.43 -13.96 30.94
CA ARG A 88 -9.55 -14.84 31.73
C ARG A 88 -10.29 -15.24 33.01
N ARG A 89 -10.45 -16.54 33.23
CA ARG A 89 -10.50 -17.13 34.58
C ARG A 89 -9.45 -18.23 34.70
#